data_AF-A0A919XL80-F1
#
_entry.id   AF-A0A919XL80-F1
#
_cell.length_a   1.000
_cell.length_b   1.000
_cell.length_c   1.000
_cell.angle_alpha   90.00
_cell.angle_beta   90.00
_cell.angle_gamma   90.00
#
_symmetry.space_group_name_H-M   'P 1'
#
loop_
_entity.id
_entity.type
_entity.pdbx_description
1 polymer ?
#
loop_
_entity_poly.entity_id
_entity_poly.type
_entity_poly.pdbx_seq_one_letter_code
_entity_poly.pdbx_strand_id
1 'polypeptide(L)'
;MMKIKQVLTLRHALILFCLTMLVLIAFKGMDMKRKMAWVDEAERYYRQNNLIQAEEWYQKAAKNQSIRYKESLIQKRLNELSPITEMKTALSRLDERVETAGSRQDFNGFLQAYGEFQDARNKFMHAEARFAAVYPKISAGYGISDDITRYFQQFKSLFYGQLEQQLNQGNGDEAGAKWNLQAIPDAFYGGADEKTKQLGAKFKDFDERLMSRLAGAGKFAQLLDISQSLMDQYEGRKLKAPWVKSKTEELARTILKKDIEGDQPANYALHAKTYESYAKSAGIKSGLLKDIDRQIRKWLASAQRKIKSNDYEGAIALYEALSAYQDTSEEVKKAKLAWTAHDPVRLLQLIGQTANYSHVSGGGSRFGGSAYAIGSDEANAIYFAVMNADESVQAASTTEFPGDVAIRSVSIEESLSTKSAPVILVEGESASRKALYAAYEVHDRRMTPLFFFEADGYTVQPDRSLLVTNPAGASEDGGGAATPNAIYVRQGDGYQFSGFQKDYADIDGADLLAHPNEKVRFACYIVYGGEGDALAQVGTTYMKLHGDYMFNEGASITVVGKFSRFEDVVPGGDPLAQPINVPVLDVERVE
;
A
#
# COMPACT_ATOMS: atom_id res chain seq x y z
N MET A 1 34.04 -84.15 76.41
CA MET A 1 35.34 -83.77 75.80
C MET A 1 35.18 -82.47 75.01
N MET A 2 35.05 -81.32 75.68
CA MET A 2 34.96 -79.99 75.06
C MET A 2 35.22 -78.88 76.10
N LYS A 3 36.33 -78.96 76.86
CA LYS A 3 36.75 -77.91 77.83
C LYS A 3 38.23 -77.49 77.73
N ILE A 4 39.04 -78.18 76.92
CA ILE A 4 40.47 -77.85 76.75
C ILE A 4 40.72 -76.93 75.55
N LYS A 5 39.87 -76.99 74.49
CA LYS A 5 39.96 -76.04 73.37
C LYS A 5 39.49 -74.62 73.72
N GLN A 6 38.67 -74.44 74.75
CA GLN A 6 38.21 -73.11 75.23
C GLN A 6 39.20 -72.41 76.18
N VAL A 7 39.96 -73.16 76.99
CA VAL A 7 40.95 -72.57 77.91
C VAL A 7 42.27 -72.23 77.21
N LEU A 8 42.68 -73.01 76.19
CA LEU A 8 43.85 -72.68 75.38
C LEU A 8 43.56 -71.49 74.44
N THR A 9 42.35 -71.38 73.89
CA THR A 9 41.94 -70.18 73.12
C THR A 9 41.79 -68.96 74.01
N LEU A 10 41.33 -69.08 75.26
CA LEU A 10 41.26 -67.97 76.21
C LEU A 10 42.65 -67.45 76.61
N ARG A 11 43.64 -68.33 76.84
CA ARG A 11 45.00 -67.93 77.24
C ARG A 11 45.77 -67.26 76.10
N HIS A 12 45.66 -67.79 74.87
CA HIS A 12 46.22 -67.13 73.69
C HIS A 12 45.48 -65.83 73.34
N ALA A 13 44.15 -65.77 73.55
CA ALA A 13 43.37 -64.54 73.43
C ALA A 13 43.77 -63.49 74.48
N LEU A 14 44.04 -63.89 75.74
CA LEU A 14 44.52 -62.99 76.79
C LEU A 14 45.93 -62.47 76.51
N ILE A 15 46.84 -63.30 75.99
CA ILE A 15 48.18 -62.86 75.57
C ILE A 15 48.09 -61.89 74.39
N LEU A 16 47.24 -62.19 73.40
CA LEU A 16 46.94 -61.28 72.29
C LEU A 16 46.31 -59.96 72.79
N PHE A 17 45.43 -60.03 73.80
CA PHE A 17 44.82 -58.87 74.44
C PHE A 17 45.83 -58.03 75.23
N CYS A 18 46.80 -58.66 75.89
CA CYS A 18 47.92 -57.97 76.54
C CYS A 18 48.88 -57.33 75.53
N LEU A 19 49.19 -58.02 74.42
CA LEU A 19 50.02 -57.46 73.34
C LEU A 19 49.33 -56.27 72.67
N THR A 20 48.03 -56.36 72.40
CA THR A 20 47.24 -55.25 71.86
C THR A 20 47.12 -54.10 72.87
N MET A 21 46.93 -54.37 74.16
CA MET A 21 47.00 -53.36 75.22
C MET A 21 48.36 -52.64 75.26
N LEU A 22 49.48 -53.36 75.15
CA LEU A 22 50.82 -52.77 75.11
C LEU A 22 51.01 -51.87 73.88
N VAL A 23 50.54 -52.30 72.71
CA VAL A 23 50.56 -51.48 71.49
C VAL A 23 49.68 -50.23 71.66
N LEU A 24 48.49 -50.36 72.24
CA LEU A 24 47.61 -49.22 72.53
C LEU A 24 48.22 -48.24 73.54
N ILE A 25 48.94 -48.73 74.56
CA ILE A 25 49.66 -47.91 75.53
C ILE A 25 50.82 -47.17 74.85
N ALA A 26 51.61 -47.84 74.00
CA ALA A 26 52.70 -47.23 73.26
C ALA A 26 52.18 -46.16 72.28
N PHE A 27 51.10 -46.45 71.57
CA PHE A 27 50.42 -45.51 70.67
C PHE A 27 49.92 -44.28 71.42
N LYS A 28 49.26 -44.49 72.56
CA LYS A 28 48.78 -43.41 73.45
C LYS A 28 49.94 -42.59 74.03
N GLY A 29 51.07 -43.22 74.37
CA GLY A 29 52.28 -42.54 74.82
C GLY A 29 52.90 -41.63 73.74
N MET A 30 52.93 -42.09 72.48
CA MET A 30 53.37 -41.27 71.35
C MET A 30 52.41 -40.10 71.10
N ASP A 31 51.11 -40.31 71.19
CA ASP A 31 50.10 -39.25 71.04
C ASP A 31 50.17 -38.22 72.17
N MET A 32 50.49 -38.65 73.38
CA MET A 32 50.72 -37.77 74.53
C MET A 32 51.93 -36.84 74.29
N LYS A 33 53.07 -37.40 73.87
CA LYS A 33 54.27 -36.62 73.54
C LYS A 33 54.00 -35.64 72.39
N ARG A 34 53.24 -36.07 71.38
CA ARG A 34 52.85 -35.21 70.25
C ARG A 34 51.96 -34.05 70.69
N LYS A 35 50.91 -34.31 71.50
CA LYS A 35 50.03 -33.24 71.99
C LYS A 35 50.78 -32.22 72.85
N MET A 36 51.68 -32.68 73.74
CA MET A 36 52.52 -31.79 74.54
C MET A 36 53.39 -30.87 73.65
N ALA A 37 54.09 -31.46 72.67
CA ALA A 37 54.90 -30.71 71.73
C ALA A 37 54.08 -29.70 70.91
N TRP A 38 52.86 -30.05 70.50
CA TRP A 38 51.97 -29.15 69.76
C TRP A 38 51.51 -27.97 70.60
N VAL A 39 51.21 -28.16 71.89
CA VAL A 39 50.82 -27.07 72.79
C VAL A 39 51.99 -26.13 73.06
N ASP A 40 53.19 -26.67 73.28
CA ASP A 40 54.39 -25.85 73.53
C ASP A 40 54.76 -25.01 72.29
N GLU A 41 54.66 -25.62 71.11
CA GLU A 41 54.89 -24.97 69.83
C GLU A 41 53.82 -23.90 69.51
N ALA A 42 52.55 -24.20 69.79
CA ALA A 42 51.46 -23.22 69.66
C ALA A 42 51.67 -22.00 70.56
N GLU A 43 52.09 -22.23 71.80
CA GLU A 43 52.33 -21.16 72.76
C GLU A 43 53.56 -20.31 72.40
N ARG A 44 54.60 -20.93 71.82
CA ARG A 44 55.74 -20.22 71.25
C ARG A 44 55.31 -19.25 70.14
N TYR A 45 54.52 -19.73 69.17
CA TYR A 45 54.01 -18.88 68.09
C TYR A 45 53.05 -17.79 68.59
N TYR A 46 52.23 -18.09 69.59
CA TYR A 46 51.34 -17.11 70.21
C TYR A 46 52.13 -15.97 70.85
N ARG A 47 53.22 -16.27 71.58
CA ARG A 47 54.11 -15.27 72.19
C ARG A 47 54.87 -14.44 71.16
N GLN A 48 55.18 -15.02 70.00
CA GLN A 48 55.83 -14.33 68.87
C GLN A 48 54.83 -13.50 68.04
N ASN A 49 53.56 -13.41 68.45
CA ASN A 49 52.48 -12.79 67.68
C ASN A 49 52.30 -13.40 66.27
N ASN A 50 52.76 -14.64 66.06
CA ASN A 50 52.52 -15.40 64.84
C ASN A 50 51.20 -16.16 64.98
N LEU A 51 50.10 -15.40 64.91
CA LEU A 51 48.77 -15.89 65.28
C LEU A 51 48.24 -16.99 64.33
N ILE A 52 48.65 -17.01 63.07
CA ILE A 52 48.27 -18.05 62.09
C ILE A 52 48.82 -19.41 62.53
N GLN A 53 50.12 -19.48 62.80
CA GLN A 53 50.78 -20.72 63.23
C GLN A 53 50.31 -21.14 64.62
N ALA A 54 50.11 -20.18 65.54
CA ALA A 54 49.55 -20.46 66.86
C ALA A 54 48.19 -21.16 66.76
N GLU A 55 47.29 -20.66 65.91
CA GLU A 55 45.96 -21.25 65.69
C GLU A 55 46.06 -22.68 65.13
N GLU A 56 46.93 -22.93 64.15
CA GLU A 56 47.11 -24.27 63.55
C GLU A 56 47.58 -25.31 64.56
N TRP A 57 48.58 -24.96 65.37
CA TRP A 57 49.13 -25.86 66.37
C TRP A 57 48.14 -26.07 67.54
N TYR A 58 47.40 -25.04 67.96
CA TYR A 58 46.31 -25.22 68.95
C TYR A 58 45.17 -26.09 68.39
N GLN A 59 44.79 -25.95 67.12
CA GLN A 59 43.79 -26.81 66.48
C GLN A 59 44.27 -28.27 66.39
N LYS A 60 45.54 -28.51 66.01
CA LYS A 60 46.14 -29.85 66.02
C LYS A 60 46.11 -30.45 67.42
N ALA A 61 46.46 -29.68 68.45
CA ALA A 61 46.39 -30.09 69.85
C ALA A 61 44.95 -30.42 70.29
N ALA A 62 43.96 -29.61 69.92
CA ALA A 62 42.56 -29.84 70.26
C ALA A 62 41.96 -31.09 69.59
N LYS A 63 42.31 -31.37 68.33
CA LYS A 63 41.85 -32.56 67.59
C LYS A 63 42.35 -33.88 68.20
N ASN A 64 43.46 -33.84 68.94
CA ASN A 64 43.97 -35.02 69.61
C ASN A 64 43.23 -35.28 70.93
N GLN A 65 42.22 -36.15 70.87
CA GLN A 65 41.39 -36.52 72.03
C GLN A 65 41.98 -37.64 72.90
N SER A 66 43.16 -38.17 72.56
CA SER A 66 43.77 -39.32 73.26
C SER A 66 44.10 -39.03 74.74
N ILE A 67 44.31 -37.76 75.10
CA ILE A 67 44.60 -37.29 76.46
C ILE A 67 44.02 -35.90 76.72
N ARG A 68 43.59 -35.67 77.96
CA ARG A 68 43.24 -34.35 78.51
C ARG A 68 44.50 -33.66 79.02
N TYR A 69 45.13 -32.81 78.20
CA TYR A 69 46.33 -32.06 78.54
C TYR A 69 46.12 -30.58 78.24
N LYS A 70 46.14 -29.73 79.29
CA LYS A 70 45.93 -28.28 79.20
C LYS A 70 44.67 -27.88 78.40
N GLU A 71 43.60 -28.68 78.43
CA GLU A 71 42.39 -28.46 77.62
C GLU A 71 41.75 -27.08 77.82
N SER A 72 41.72 -26.58 79.07
CA SER A 72 41.17 -25.25 79.36
C SER A 72 42.00 -24.13 78.72
N LEU A 73 43.33 -24.27 78.67
CA LEU A 73 44.21 -23.31 78.01
C LEU A 73 44.04 -23.39 76.50
N ILE A 74 44.01 -24.60 75.92
CA ILE A 74 43.78 -24.80 74.48
C ILE A 74 42.45 -24.17 74.08
N GLN A 75 41.36 -24.45 74.81
CA GLN A 75 40.05 -23.89 74.52
C GLN A 75 40.03 -22.36 74.65
N LYS A 76 40.65 -21.81 75.72
CA LYS A 76 40.75 -20.35 75.89
C LYS A 76 41.48 -19.70 74.73
N ARG A 77 42.63 -20.26 74.32
CA ARG A 77 43.44 -19.72 73.21
C ARG A 77 42.75 -19.87 71.86
N LEU A 78 42.05 -20.98 71.62
CA LEU A 78 41.22 -21.14 70.42
C LEU A 78 40.03 -20.18 70.39
N ASN A 79 39.41 -19.88 71.54
CA ASN A 79 38.36 -18.86 71.61
C ASN A 79 38.93 -17.46 71.29
N GLU A 80 40.12 -17.12 71.79
CA GLU A 80 40.81 -15.86 71.48
C GLU A 80 41.25 -15.78 70.01
N LEU A 81 41.67 -16.90 69.41
CA LEU A 81 42.07 -17.01 68.00
C LEU A 81 40.90 -17.31 67.05
N SER A 82 39.67 -17.35 67.57
CA SER A 82 38.47 -17.66 66.79
C SER A 82 38.28 -16.79 65.54
N PRO A 83 38.66 -15.49 65.51
CA PRO A 83 38.60 -14.70 64.28
C PRO A 83 39.48 -15.27 63.15
N ILE A 84 40.63 -15.88 63.46
CA ILE A 84 41.52 -16.49 62.46
C ILE A 84 40.91 -17.77 61.90
N THR A 85 40.31 -18.60 62.76
CA THR A 85 39.58 -19.80 62.31
C THR A 85 38.38 -19.41 61.43
N GLU A 86 37.66 -18.33 61.79
CA GLU A 86 36.56 -17.81 60.97
C GLU A 86 37.06 -17.31 59.61
N MET A 87 38.16 -16.53 59.57
CA MET A 87 38.79 -16.07 58.34
C MET A 87 39.18 -17.23 57.42
N LYS A 88 39.90 -18.24 57.92
CA LYS A 88 40.31 -19.41 57.13
C LYS A 88 39.10 -20.17 56.59
N THR A 89 38.08 -20.38 57.42
CA THR A 89 36.86 -21.09 57.00
C THR A 89 36.10 -20.33 55.93
N ALA A 90 35.95 -19.01 56.10
CA ALA A 90 35.27 -18.15 55.13
C ALA A 90 36.02 -18.10 53.80
N LEU A 91 37.35 -17.88 53.84
CA LEU A 91 38.17 -17.81 52.63
C LEU A 91 38.27 -19.15 51.91
N SER A 92 38.40 -20.27 52.63
CA SER A 92 38.39 -21.60 52.00
C SER A 92 37.08 -21.92 51.27
N ARG A 93 35.93 -21.49 51.82
CA ARG A 93 34.63 -21.67 51.16
C ARG A 93 34.49 -20.74 49.95
N LEU A 94 35.00 -19.51 50.05
CA LEU A 94 35.00 -18.55 48.96
C LEU A 94 35.88 -19.05 47.81
N ASP A 95 37.05 -19.58 48.11
CA ASP A 95 37.98 -20.19 47.15
C ASP A 95 37.30 -21.30 46.34
N GLU A 96 36.69 -22.27 47.03
CA GLU A 96 35.95 -23.37 46.39
C GLU A 96 34.80 -22.86 45.50
N ARG A 97 34.09 -21.81 45.94
CA ARG A 97 33.00 -21.21 45.16
C ARG A 97 33.49 -20.42 43.96
N VAL A 98 34.58 -19.66 44.09
CA VAL A 98 35.21 -18.91 42.99
C VAL A 98 35.69 -19.89 41.93
N GLU A 99 36.40 -20.95 42.32
CA GLU A 99 36.89 -21.98 41.39
C GLU A 99 35.72 -22.74 40.74
N THR A 100 34.70 -23.11 41.50
CA THR A 100 33.53 -23.82 40.95
C THR A 100 32.74 -22.95 39.97
N ALA A 101 32.45 -21.70 40.32
CA ALA A 101 31.70 -20.80 39.46
C ALA A 101 32.52 -20.39 38.21
N GLY A 102 33.81 -20.12 38.40
CA GLY A 102 34.73 -19.79 37.31
C GLY A 102 34.91 -20.94 36.32
N SER A 103 35.21 -22.15 36.80
CA SER A 103 35.40 -23.34 35.95
C SER A 103 34.14 -23.77 35.21
N ARG A 104 32.95 -23.59 35.80
CA ARG A 104 31.66 -23.85 35.14
C ARG A 104 31.16 -22.72 34.25
N GLN A 105 31.92 -21.63 34.14
CA GLN A 105 31.50 -20.42 33.42
C GLN A 105 30.16 -19.83 33.91
N ASP A 106 29.81 -20.06 35.18
CA ASP A 106 28.62 -19.47 35.81
C ASP A 106 28.93 -18.03 36.24
N PHE A 107 28.71 -17.08 35.33
CA PHE A 107 29.02 -15.68 35.55
C PHE A 107 28.23 -15.06 36.72
N ASN A 108 26.96 -15.42 36.88
CA ASN A 108 26.13 -14.89 37.96
C ASN A 108 26.58 -15.41 39.32
N GLY A 109 26.83 -16.73 39.42
CA GLY A 109 27.42 -17.34 40.61
C GLY A 109 28.80 -16.76 40.94
N PHE A 110 29.58 -16.45 39.92
CA PHE A 110 30.91 -15.83 40.07
C PHE A 110 30.82 -14.38 40.56
N LEU A 111 29.91 -13.56 40.03
CA LEU A 111 29.67 -12.20 40.54
C LEU A 111 29.23 -12.20 42.00
N GLN A 112 28.40 -13.17 42.40
CA GLN A 112 28.00 -13.33 43.80
C GLN A 112 29.22 -13.68 44.68
N ALA A 113 30.05 -14.64 44.26
CA ALA A 113 31.25 -15.02 44.99
C ALA A 113 32.25 -13.84 45.11
N TYR A 114 32.37 -13.02 44.06
CA TYR A 114 33.16 -11.79 44.09
C TYR A 114 32.61 -10.77 45.12
N GLY A 115 31.28 -10.57 45.15
CA GLY A 115 30.64 -9.70 46.15
C GLY A 115 30.91 -10.17 47.58
N GLU A 116 30.73 -11.47 47.84
CA GLU A 116 31.02 -12.06 49.15
C GLU A 116 32.51 -11.96 49.53
N PHE A 117 33.42 -12.06 48.54
CA PHE A 117 34.84 -11.81 48.75
C PHE A 117 35.13 -10.35 49.14
N GLN A 118 34.48 -9.37 48.49
CA GLN A 118 34.59 -7.95 48.87
C GLN A 118 34.05 -7.71 50.28
N ASP A 119 32.92 -8.32 50.63
CA ASP A 119 32.33 -8.21 51.97
C ASP A 119 33.24 -8.84 53.03
N ALA A 120 33.79 -10.02 52.76
CA ALA A 120 34.76 -10.68 53.64
C ALA A 120 36.02 -9.83 53.82
N ARG A 121 36.54 -9.25 52.73
CA ARG A 121 37.68 -8.32 52.77
C ARG A 121 37.37 -7.12 53.66
N ASN A 122 36.22 -6.47 53.46
CA ASN A 122 35.81 -5.32 54.25
C ASN A 122 35.63 -5.68 55.73
N LYS A 123 34.96 -6.81 56.03
CA LYS A 123 34.74 -7.31 57.39
C LYS A 123 36.06 -7.55 58.13
N PHE A 124 36.99 -8.28 57.51
CA PHE A 124 38.21 -8.73 58.18
C PHE A 124 39.33 -7.68 58.22
N MET A 125 39.38 -6.76 57.25
CA MET A 125 40.32 -5.63 57.27
C MET A 125 39.97 -4.58 58.33
N HIS A 126 38.72 -4.49 58.78
CA HIS A 126 38.26 -3.59 59.83
C HIS A 126 38.09 -4.27 61.20
N ALA A 127 38.58 -5.51 61.34
CA ALA A 127 38.62 -6.20 62.63
C ALA A 127 39.64 -5.54 63.58
N GLU A 128 39.73 -6.04 64.82
CA GLU A 128 40.74 -5.62 65.79
C GLU A 128 42.15 -5.62 65.16
N ALA A 129 42.96 -4.58 65.42
CA ALA A 129 44.19 -4.28 64.67
C ALA A 129 45.16 -5.46 64.53
N ARG A 130 45.25 -6.34 65.55
CA ARG A 130 46.09 -7.54 65.54
C ARG A 130 45.64 -8.60 64.53
N PHE A 131 44.34 -8.68 64.21
CA PHE A 131 43.78 -9.64 63.26
C PHE A 131 43.68 -9.06 61.85
N ALA A 132 43.43 -7.75 61.72
CA ALA A 132 43.43 -7.06 60.43
C ALA A 132 44.77 -7.23 59.67
N ALA A 133 45.90 -7.16 60.39
CA ALA A 133 47.23 -7.36 59.81
C ALA A 133 47.50 -8.81 59.33
N VAL A 134 46.69 -9.78 59.77
CA VAL A 134 46.84 -11.20 59.45
C VAL A 134 46.05 -11.56 58.18
N TYR A 135 44.93 -10.89 57.91
CA TYR A 135 44.06 -11.17 56.77
C TYR A 135 44.81 -11.20 55.41
N PRO A 136 45.66 -10.23 55.05
CA PRO A 136 46.36 -10.25 53.76
C PRO A 136 47.21 -11.50 53.55
N LYS A 137 47.83 -12.03 54.63
CA LYS A 137 48.66 -13.24 54.57
C LYS A 137 47.81 -14.50 54.35
N ILE A 138 46.67 -14.60 55.02
CA ILE A 138 45.73 -15.72 54.84
C ILE A 138 45.13 -15.65 53.43
N SER A 139 44.63 -14.48 53.02
CA SER A 139 44.02 -14.28 51.70
C SER A 139 44.99 -14.56 50.55
N ALA A 140 46.27 -14.15 50.67
CA ALA A 140 47.29 -14.48 49.67
C ALA A 140 47.59 -15.98 49.61
N GLY A 141 47.53 -16.69 50.75
CA GLY A 141 47.73 -18.14 50.81
C GLY A 141 46.69 -18.95 50.05
N TYR A 142 45.48 -18.41 49.86
CA TYR A 142 44.42 -19.03 49.05
C TYR A 142 44.45 -18.61 47.57
N GLY A 143 45.20 -17.58 47.15
CA GLY A 143 45.25 -17.17 45.74
C GLY A 143 43.96 -16.57 45.15
N ILE A 144 42.88 -16.43 45.94
CA ILE A 144 41.54 -16.02 45.48
C ILE A 144 41.56 -14.73 44.63
N SER A 145 42.39 -13.74 44.95
CA SER A 145 42.48 -12.49 44.17
C SER A 145 43.05 -12.70 42.77
N ASP A 146 44.02 -13.61 42.63
CA ASP A 146 44.61 -13.96 41.34
C ASP A 146 43.61 -14.77 40.51
N ASP A 147 42.87 -15.68 41.14
CA ASP A 147 41.81 -16.47 40.49
C ASP A 147 40.66 -15.60 40.03
N ILE A 148 40.19 -14.67 40.88
CA ILE A 148 39.17 -13.70 40.50
C ILE A 148 39.63 -12.90 39.27
N THR A 149 40.87 -12.42 39.27
CA THR A 149 41.43 -11.65 38.15
C THR A 149 41.49 -12.49 36.87
N ARG A 150 42.01 -13.72 36.98
CA ARG A 150 42.10 -14.69 35.88
C ARG A 150 40.71 -14.97 35.28
N TYR A 151 39.73 -15.30 36.12
CA TYR A 151 38.37 -15.61 35.66
C TYR A 151 37.65 -14.40 35.07
N PHE A 152 37.79 -13.18 35.64
CA PHE A 152 37.22 -11.99 35.00
C PHE A 152 37.82 -11.72 33.62
N GLN A 153 39.12 -11.94 33.42
CA GLN A 153 39.74 -11.83 32.09
C GLN A 153 39.20 -12.91 31.13
N GLN A 154 39.00 -14.15 31.62
CA GLN A 154 38.39 -15.21 30.82
C GLN A 154 36.94 -14.88 30.43
N PHE A 155 36.11 -14.42 31.37
CA PHE A 155 34.74 -13.97 31.09
C PHE A 155 34.71 -12.79 30.11
N LYS A 156 35.60 -11.81 30.28
CA LYS A 156 35.74 -10.69 29.35
C LYS A 156 36.05 -11.19 27.93
N SER A 157 37.00 -12.12 27.78
CA SER A 157 37.32 -12.74 26.49
C SER A 157 36.16 -13.55 25.92
N LEU A 158 35.46 -14.33 26.76
CA LEU A 158 34.31 -15.13 26.36
C LEU A 158 33.18 -14.25 25.81
N PHE A 159 32.82 -13.18 26.53
CA PHE A 159 31.73 -12.30 26.11
C PHE A 159 32.09 -11.50 24.85
N TYR A 160 33.35 -11.08 24.68
CA TYR A 160 33.76 -10.50 23.39
C TYR A 160 33.64 -11.51 22.24
N GLY A 161 34.05 -12.76 22.44
CA GLY A 161 33.88 -13.81 21.44
C GLY A 161 32.41 -14.10 21.11
N GLN A 162 31.54 -14.09 22.12
CA GLN A 162 30.09 -14.26 21.93
C GLN A 162 29.49 -13.12 21.11
N LEU A 163 29.88 -11.86 21.35
CA LEU A 163 29.43 -10.73 20.53
C LEU A 163 29.86 -10.88 19.07
N GLU A 164 31.10 -11.32 18.80
CA GLU A 164 31.57 -11.57 17.44
C GLU A 164 30.83 -12.73 16.76
N GLN A 165 30.58 -13.81 17.50
CA GLN A 165 29.81 -14.95 17.01
C GLN A 165 28.36 -14.57 16.69
N GLN A 166 27.73 -13.72 17.51
CA GLN A 166 26.38 -13.21 17.27
C GLN A 166 26.31 -12.37 15.99
N LEU A 167 27.31 -11.51 15.75
CA LEU A 167 27.42 -10.77 14.49
C LEU A 167 27.50 -11.71 13.28
N ASN A 168 28.14 -12.87 13.42
CA ASN A 168 28.25 -13.87 12.35
C ASN A 168 26.95 -14.63 12.11
N GLN A 169 26.17 -14.90 13.16
CA GLN A 169 24.90 -15.63 13.09
C GLN A 169 23.71 -14.72 12.75
N GLY A 170 23.82 -13.40 12.96
CA GLY A 170 22.76 -12.44 12.65
C GLY A 170 21.58 -12.46 13.62
N ASN A 171 21.77 -12.99 14.83
CA ASN A 171 20.77 -13.03 15.89
C ASN A 171 21.02 -11.91 16.93
N GLY A 172 19.96 -11.21 17.31
CA GLY A 172 19.98 -10.12 18.31
C GLY A 172 19.47 -10.50 19.71
N ASP A 173 18.90 -11.71 19.88
CA ASP A 173 18.23 -12.12 21.13
C ASP A 173 19.18 -12.39 22.30
N GLU A 174 20.46 -12.66 22.03
CA GLU A 174 21.44 -13.01 23.07
C GLU A 174 22.33 -11.83 23.48
N ALA A 175 21.81 -10.60 23.50
CA ALA A 175 22.54 -9.43 24.02
C ALA A 175 22.94 -9.54 25.52
N GLY A 176 22.69 -10.68 26.17
CA GLY A 176 23.19 -11.00 27.50
C GLY A 176 24.71 -10.82 27.63
N ALA A 177 25.50 -11.20 26.62
CA ALA A 177 26.96 -11.03 26.65
C ALA A 177 27.38 -9.55 26.79
N LYS A 178 26.66 -8.65 26.10
CA LYS A 178 26.86 -7.19 26.17
C LYS A 178 26.65 -6.67 27.58
N TRP A 179 25.55 -7.08 28.21
CA TRP A 179 25.22 -6.64 29.57
C TRP A 179 26.07 -7.33 30.64
N ASN A 180 26.54 -8.54 30.39
CA ASN A 180 27.51 -9.22 31.25
C ASN A 180 28.86 -8.50 31.26
N LEU A 181 29.34 -8.01 30.10
CA LEU A 181 30.52 -7.13 30.04
C LEU A 181 30.32 -5.85 30.88
N GLN A 182 29.12 -5.28 30.87
CA GLN A 182 28.82 -4.13 31.73
C GLN A 182 28.80 -4.49 33.23
N ALA A 183 28.46 -5.72 33.60
CA ALA A 183 28.43 -6.17 34.99
C ALA A 183 29.82 -6.46 35.58
N ILE A 184 30.84 -6.70 34.74
CA ILE A 184 32.22 -6.87 35.22
C ILE A 184 32.70 -5.58 35.93
N PRO A 185 33.28 -5.66 37.14
CA PRO A 185 33.71 -4.48 37.90
C PRO A 185 34.71 -3.60 37.13
N ASP A 186 34.65 -2.30 37.38
CA ASP A 186 35.48 -1.28 36.73
C ASP A 186 37.00 -1.44 36.96
N ALA A 187 37.38 -2.00 38.12
CA ALA A 187 38.76 -2.37 38.43
C ALA A 187 39.40 -3.25 37.32
N PHE A 188 38.62 -4.09 36.64
CA PHE A 188 39.12 -4.98 35.57
C PHE A 188 39.17 -4.31 34.19
N TYR A 189 38.82 -3.03 34.11
CA TYR A 189 38.95 -2.19 32.92
C TYR A 189 39.98 -1.07 33.10
N GLY A 190 40.63 -0.96 34.26
CA GLY A 190 41.51 0.16 34.59
C GLY A 190 40.78 1.37 35.20
N GLY A 191 39.54 1.19 35.66
CA GLY A 191 38.72 2.22 36.31
C GLY A 191 37.42 2.51 35.57
N ALA A 192 36.56 3.32 36.20
CA ALA A 192 35.21 3.63 35.69
C ALA A 192 35.22 4.36 34.33
N ASP A 193 36.13 5.30 34.15
CA ASP A 193 36.25 6.07 32.90
C ASP A 193 36.69 5.18 31.74
N GLU A 194 37.70 4.34 31.98
CA GLU A 194 38.24 3.46 30.96
C GLU A 194 37.25 2.32 30.62
N LYS A 195 36.50 1.81 31.60
CA LYS A 195 35.36 0.91 31.35
C LYS A 195 34.33 1.55 30.43
N THR A 196 33.91 2.78 30.74
CA THR A 196 32.89 3.50 29.96
C THR A 196 33.36 3.71 28.52
N LYS A 197 34.63 4.10 28.35
CA LYS A 197 35.24 4.29 27.02
C LYS A 197 35.34 2.98 26.23
N GLN A 198 35.88 1.92 26.81
CA GLN A 198 36.05 0.63 26.13
C GLN A 198 34.72 -0.01 25.77
N LEU A 199 33.77 -0.05 26.72
CA LEU A 199 32.44 -0.63 26.48
C LEU A 199 31.62 0.24 25.54
N GLY A 200 31.66 1.57 25.67
CA GLY A 200 30.96 2.47 24.76
C GLY A 200 31.38 2.29 23.30
N ALA A 201 32.69 2.23 23.04
CA ALA A 201 33.22 1.97 21.70
C ALA A 201 32.83 0.59 21.17
N LYS A 202 32.94 -0.46 22.01
CA LYS A 202 32.59 -1.83 21.61
C LYS A 202 31.11 -2.04 21.36
N PHE A 203 30.26 -1.45 22.20
CA PHE A 203 28.82 -1.55 22.02
C PHE A 203 28.35 -0.78 20.79
N LYS A 204 28.92 0.40 20.53
CA LYS A 204 28.67 1.14 19.30
C LYS A 204 29.02 0.30 18.06
N ASP A 205 30.23 -0.25 18.00
CA ASP A 205 30.67 -1.09 16.87
C ASP A 205 29.73 -2.29 16.65
N PHE A 206 29.40 -3.00 17.72
CA PHE A 206 28.49 -4.15 17.67
C PHE A 206 27.09 -3.76 17.16
N ASP A 207 26.47 -2.74 17.76
CA ASP A 207 25.11 -2.33 17.40
C ASP A 207 25.04 -1.84 15.95
N GLU A 208 26.01 -1.02 15.52
CA GLU A 208 26.06 -0.50 14.15
C GLU A 208 26.27 -1.62 13.12
N ARG A 209 27.11 -2.61 13.42
CA ARG A 209 27.35 -3.75 12.53
C ARG A 209 26.16 -4.70 12.47
N LEU A 210 25.51 -4.98 13.61
CA LEU A 210 24.30 -5.79 13.66
C LEU A 210 23.19 -5.15 12.81
N MET A 211 22.91 -3.87 13.02
CA MET A 211 21.92 -3.13 12.24
C MET A 211 22.29 -3.09 10.75
N SER A 212 23.55 -2.81 10.42
CA SER A 212 23.99 -2.78 9.01
C SER A 212 23.84 -4.14 8.32
N ARG A 213 24.06 -5.24 9.04
CA ARG A 213 23.84 -6.60 8.54
C ARG A 213 22.36 -6.90 8.29
N LEU A 214 21.47 -6.51 9.21
CA LEU A 214 20.02 -6.66 9.03
C LEU A 214 19.53 -5.86 7.81
N ALA A 215 20.01 -4.62 7.65
CA ALA A 215 19.71 -3.80 6.49
C ALA A 215 20.24 -4.43 5.19
N GLY A 216 21.49 -4.92 5.18
CA GLY A 216 22.08 -5.59 4.02
C GLY A 216 21.38 -6.90 3.63
N ALA A 217 20.76 -7.59 4.60
CA ALA A 217 19.96 -8.79 4.37
C ALA A 217 18.50 -8.49 3.96
N GLY A 218 18.11 -7.23 3.78
CA GLY A 218 16.73 -6.84 3.45
C GLY A 218 15.73 -7.01 4.61
N LYS A 219 16.19 -7.21 5.83
CA LYS A 219 15.36 -7.47 7.02
C LYS A 219 14.93 -6.15 7.68
N PHE A 220 14.23 -5.29 6.94
CA PHE A 220 13.93 -3.92 7.37
C PHE A 220 13.07 -3.83 8.63
N ALA A 221 12.01 -4.64 8.76
CA ALA A 221 11.20 -4.67 9.98
C ALA A 221 12.04 -5.10 11.20
N GLN A 222 12.82 -6.17 11.06
CA GLN A 222 13.69 -6.66 12.15
C GLN A 222 14.76 -5.65 12.55
N LEU A 223 15.30 -4.86 11.60
CA LEU A 223 16.19 -3.73 11.90
C LEU A 223 15.52 -2.73 12.85
N LEU A 224 14.28 -2.34 12.56
CA LEU A 224 13.54 -1.36 13.35
C LEU A 224 13.15 -1.93 14.73
N ASP A 225 12.75 -3.21 14.79
CA ASP A 225 12.46 -3.90 16.05
C ASP A 225 13.71 -3.99 16.95
N ILE A 226 14.86 -4.37 16.39
CA ILE A 226 16.13 -4.40 17.11
C ILE A 226 16.54 -3.00 17.57
N SER A 227 16.33 -1.97 16.73
CA SER A 227 16.63 -0.59 17.10
C SER A 227 15.81 -0.15 18.30
N GLN A 228 14.50 -0.42 18.29
CA GLN A 228 13.61 -0.13 19.42
C GLN A 228 14.08 -0.85 20.68
N SER A 229 14.31 -2.17 20.58
CA SER A 229 14.79 -2.99 21.70
C SER A 229 16.11 -2.47 22.27
N LEU A 230 17.06 -2.06 21.42
CA LEU A 230 18.32 -1.47 21.86
C LEU A 230 18.09 -0.15 22.61
N MET A 231 17.26 0.74 22.07
CA MET A 231 16.92 2.01 22.73
C MET A 231 16.32 1.77 24.12
N ASP A 232 15.34 0.87 24.23
CA ASP A 232 14.69 0.51 25.50
C ASP A 232 15.69 -0.09 26.50
N GLN A 233 16.58 -0.98 26.04
CA GLN A 233 17.61 -1.59 26.88
C GLN A 233 18.62 -0.54 27.40
N TYR A 234 19.01 0.42 26.56
CA TYR A 234 19.91 1.50 26.97
C TYR A 234 19.25 2.46 27.97
N GLU A 235 17.98 2.82 27.72
CA GLU A 235 17.21 3.68 28.60
C GLU A 235 16.98 3.03 29.97
N GLY A 236 16.57 1.76 30.02
CA GLY A 236 16.39 1.00 31.25
C GLY A 236 17.67 0.87 32.09
N ARG A 237 18.84 0.98 31.46
CA ARG A 237 20.17 0.96 32.11
C ARG A 237 20.76 2.35 32.33
N LYS A 238 20.02 3.42 32.02
CA LYS A 238 20.45 4.83 32.14
C LYS A 238 21.75 5.14 31.38
N LEU A 239 21.96 4.44 30.26
CA LEU A 239 23.11 4.62 29.39
C LEU A 239 22.71 5.41 28.14
N LYS A 240 23.56 6.32 27.69
CA LYS A 240 23.31 7.11 26.47
C LYS A 240 23.87 6.37 25.25
N ALA A 241 23.00 6.08 24.28
CA ALA A 241 23.37 5.43 23.02
C ALA A 241 22.84 6.18 21.78
N PRO A 242 23.30 7.42 21.52
CA PRO A 242 22.80 8.23 20.39
C PRO A 242 23.08 7.59 19.01
N TRP A 243 24.05 6.67 18.92
CA TRP A 243 24.36 5.96 17.67
C TRP A 243 23.22 5.06 17.20
N VAL A 244 22.41 4.48 18.10
CA VAL A 244 21.33 3.56 17.71
C VAL A 244 20.33 4.30 16.82
N LYS A 245 19.79 5.41 17.33
CA LYS A 245 18.86 6.27 16.57
C LYS A 245 19.49 6.79 15.27
N SER A 246 20.70 7.34 15.35
CA SER A 246 21.39 7.91 14.19
C SER A 246 21.58 6.87 13.09
N LYS A 247 22.02 5.65 13.45
CA LYS A 247 22.28 4.58 12.50
C LYS A 247 21.00 4.00 11.91
N THR A 248 19.95 3.88 12.72
CA THR A 248 18.64 3.44 12.22
C THR A 248 18.09 4.40 11.16
N GLU A 249 18.15 5.72 11.41
CA GLU A 249 17.69 6.71 10.43
C GLU A 249 18.56 6.72 9.16
N GLU A 250 19.88 6.58 9.29
CA GLU A 250 20.80 6.43 8.16
C GLU A 250 20.47 5.22 7.28
N LEU A 251 20.27 4.05 7.89
CA LEU A 251 19.96 2.80 7.18
C LEU A 251 18.55 2.84 6.56
N ALA A 252 17.56 3.35 7.28
CA ALA A 252 16.20 3.54 6.75
C ALA A 252 16.20 4.47 5.54
N ARG A 253 16.92 5.59 5.62
CA ARG A 253 17.09 6.52 4.49
C ARG A 253 17.76 5.83 3.30
N THR A 254 18.77 5.01 3.55
CA THR A 254 19.49 4.28 2.49
C THR A 254 18.58 3.28 1.78
N ILE A 255 17.79 2.50 2.53
CA ILE A 255 16.84 1.53 1.98
C ILE A 255 15.76 2.23 1.15
N LEU A 256 15.12 3.26 1.72
CA LEU A 256 14.11 4.03 1.01
C LEU A 256 14.66 4.71 -0.25
N LYS A 257 15.91 5.19 -0.21
CA LYS A 257 16.57 5.75 -1.39
C LYS A 257 16.78 4.69 -2.48
N LYS A 258 17.18 3.48 -2.10
CA LYS A 258 17.34 2.35 -3.02
C LYS A 258 16.02 1.97 -3.68
N ASP A 259 14.90 2.01 -2.95
CA ASP A 259 13.58 1.75 -3.54
C ASP A 259 13.19 2.83 -4.56
N ILE A 260 13.56 4.10 -4.34
CA ILE A 260 13.37 5.18 -5.32
C ILE A 260 14.26 4.95 -6.55
N GLU A 261 15.55 4.68 -6.36
CA GLU A 261 16.51 4.47 -7.44
C GLU A 261 16.19 3.24 -8.31
N GLY A 262 15.58 2.21 -7.70
CA GLY A 262 15.13 1.01 -8.38
C GLY A 262 13.70 1.08 -8.97
N ASP A 263 13.05 2.25 -8.91
CA ASP A 263 11.64 2.44 -9.31
C ASP A 263 10.69 1.39 -8.70
N GLN A 264 10.83 1.15 -7.39
CA GLN A 264 10.06 0.18 -6.61
C GLN A 264 9.04 0.87 -5.68
N PRO A 265 7.96 1.49 -6.20
CA PRO A 265 7.01 2.25 -5.39
C PRO A 265 6.30 1.37 -4.33
N ALA A 266 6.08 0.08 -4.62
CA ALA A 266 5.47 -0.86 -3.68
C ALA A 266 6.36 -1.13 -2.46
N ASN A 267 7.65 -1.42 -2.68
CA ASN A 267 8.61 -1.64 -1.60
C ASN A 267 8.79 -0.37 -0.77
N TYR A 268 8.87 0.79 -1.44
CA TYR A 268 8.95 2.07 -0.76
C TYR A 268 7.73 2.32 0.14
N ALA A 269 6.51 2.10 -0.36
CA ALA A 269 5.28 2.32 0.41
C ALA A 269 5.25 1.42 1.66
N LEU A 270 5.65 0.16 1.52
CA LEU A 270 5.77 -0.78 2.64
C LEU A 270 6.80 -0.30 3.66
N HIS A 271 8.05 -0.05 3.23
CA HIS A 271 9.12 0.42 4.12
C HIS A 271 8.78 1.77 4.78
N ALA A 272 8.17 2.70 4.04
CA ALA A 272 7.70 3.97 4.56
C ALA A 272 6.68 3.77 5.68
N LYS A 273 5.73 2.85 5.49
CA LYS A 273 4.71 2.55 6.51
C LYS A 273 5.28 1.88 7.75
N THR A 274 6.23 0.95 7.55
CA THR A 274 6.95 0.32 8.67
C THR A 274 7.74 1.36 9.46
N TYR A 275 8.44 2.27 8.79
CA TYR A 275 9.21 3.33 9.45
C TYR A 275 8.31 4.35 10.17
N GLU A 276 7.19 4.76 9.59
CA GLU A 276 6.19 5.61 10.25
C GLU A 276 5.70 4.97 11.56
N SER A 277 5.39 3.67 11.52
CA SER A 277 4.93 2.92 12.69
C SER A 277 6.00 2.86 13.78
N TYR A 278 7.25 2.57 13.41
CA TYR A 278 8.40 2.61 14.31
C TYR A 278 8.64 4.00 14.91
N ALA A 279 8.63 5.05 14.09
CA ALA A 279 8.88 6.41 14.58
C ALA A 279 7.80 6.84 15.59
N LYS A 280 6.55 6.41 15.37
CA LYS A 280 5.44 6.63 16.30
C LYS A 280 5.60 5.85 17.60
N SER A 281 5.94 4.55 17.55
CA SER A 281 6.14 3.73 18.76
C SER A 281 7.35 4.19 19.58
N ALA A 282 8.43 4.58 18.91
CA ALA A 282 9.66 5.07 19.51
C ALA A 282 9.58 6.52 20.03
N GLY A 283 8.48 7.24 19.76
CA GLY A 283 8.35 8.68 20.07
C GLY A 283 9.37 9.56 19.33
N ILE A 284 9.88 9.11 18.18
CA ILE A 284 10.93 9.79 17.42
C ILE A 284 10.32 10.82 16.47
N LYS A 285 10.72 12.08 16.65
CA LYS A 285 10.59 13.09 15.60
C LYS A 285 11.77 12.93 14.63
N SER A 286 11.48 12.52 13.40
CA SER A 286 12.48 12.33 12.33
C SER A 286 12.21 13.23 11.13
N GLY A 287 13.27 13.76 10.52
CA GLY A 287 13.19 14.47 9.24
C GLY A 287 12.81 13.54 8.09
N LEU A 288 13.12 12.24 8.20
CA LEU A 288 12.82 11.23 7.19
C LEU A 288 11.30 11.10 6.92
N LEU A 289 10.45 11.31 7.92
CA LEU A 289 8.99 11.29 7.72
C LEU A 289 8.51 12.36 6.72
N LYS A 290 9.16 13.54 6.71
CA LYS A 290 8.85 14.59 5.73
C LYS A 290 9.34 14.23 4.33
N ASP A 291 10.47 13.52 4.24
CA ASP A 291 10.99 13.06 2.96
C ASP A 291 10.10 11.95 2.37
N ILE A 292 9.58 11.06 3.23
CA ILE A 292 8.59 10.03 2.88
C ILE A 292 7.32 10.66 2.31
N ASP A 293 6.67 11.57 3.04
CA ASP A 293 5.44 12.24 2.58
C ASP A 293 5.64 12.95 1.23
N ARG A 294 6.78 13.63 1.07
CA ARG A 294 7.12 14.31 -0.19
C ARG A 294 7.23 13.34 -1.36
N GLN A 295 7.89 12.20 -1.17
CA GLN A 295 8.07 11.22 -2.23
C GLN A 295 6.75 10.53 -2.61
N ILE A 296 5.92 10.17 -1.62
CA ILE A 296 4.58 9.60 -1.87
C ILE A 296 3.73 10.58 -2.69
N ARG A 297 3.69 11.86 -2.29
CA ARG A 297 2.98 12.91 -3.07
C ARG A 297 3.50 13.05 -4.49
N LYS A 298 4.81 12.91 -4.70
CA LYS A 298 5.42 12.95 -6.04
C LYS A 298 4.93 11.81 -6.91
N TRP A 299 4.82 10.59 -6.39
CA TRP A 299 4.29 9.46 -7.16
C TRP A 299 2.78 9.57 -7.40
N LEU A 300 1.99 10.02 -6.42
CA LEU A 300 0.56 10.30 -6.63
C LEU A 300 0.35 11.34 -7.75
N ALA A 301 1.12 12.43 -7.74
CA ALA A 301 1.09 13.42 -8.82
C ALA A 301 1.58 12.83 -10.16
N SER A 302 2.48 11.85 -10.13
CA SER A 302 2.90 11.12 -11.31
C SER A 302 1.77 10.24 -11.87
N ALA A 303 1.04 9.53 -11.02
CA ALA A 303 -0.13 8.73 -11.42
C ALA A 303 -1.21 9.62 -12.06
N GLN A 304 -1.49 10.79 -11.48
CA GLN A 304 -2.40 11.77 -12.07
C GLN A 304 -1.95 12.27 -13.44
N ARG A 305 -0.63 12.50 -13.63
CA ARG A 305 -0.09 12.88 -14.95
C ARG A 305 -0.22 11.75 -15.97
N LYS A 306 -0.05 10.50 -15.55
CA LYS A 306 -0.25 9.32 -16.41
C LYS A 306 -1.70 9.22 -16.92
N ILE A 307 -2.70 9.47 -16.06
CA ILE A 307 -4.11 9.59 -16.50
C ILE A 307 -4.25 10.66 -17.59
N LYS A 308 -3.67 11.85 -17.37
CA LYS A 308 -3.74 12.96 -18.36
C LYS A 308 -3.03 12.66 -19.68
N SER A 309 -2.06 11.75 -19.68
CA SER A 309 -1.35 11.29 -20.88
C SER A 309 -1.92 9.99 -21.44
N ASN A 310 -3.13 9.59 -21.04
CA ASN A 310 -3.81 8.35 -21.44
C ASN A 310 -3.08 7.04 -21.07
N ASP A 311 -2.10 7.09 -20.16
CA ASP A 311 -1.44 5.92 -19.57
C ASP A 311 -2.22 5.46 -18.33
N TYR A 312 -3.41 4.92 -18.55
CA TYR A 312 -4.31 4.51 -17.47
C TYR A 312 -3.78 3.30 -16.69
N GLU A 313 -3.21 2.32 -17.38
CA GLU A 313 -2.62 1.12 -16.77
C GLU A 313 -1.47 1.51 -15.83
N GLY A 314 -0.54 2.34 -16.29
CA GLY A 314 0.56 2.82 -15.47
C GLY A 314 0.10 3.69 -14.29
N ALA A 315 -1.01 4.43 -14.42
CA ALA A 315 -1.59 5.18 -13.32
C ALA A 315 -2.19 4.26 -12.24
N ILE A 316 -2.97 3.25 -12.66
CA ILE A 316 -3.59 2.27 -11.75
C ILE A 316 -2.52 1.48 -11.01
N ALA A 317 -1.53 0.96 -11.73
CA ALA A 317 -0.42 0.21 -11.13
C ALA A 317 0.33 1.05 -10.08
N LEU A 318 0.52 2.35 -10.34
CA LEU A 318 1.18 3.23 -9.39
C LEU A 318 0.31 3.53 -8.16
N TYR A 319 -1.00 3.71 -8.30
CA TYR A 319 -1.88 3.83 -7.12
C TYR A 319 -1.88 2.55 -6.29
N GLU A 320 -2.06 1.39 -6.93
CA GLU A 320 -2.05 0.09 -6.25
C GLU A 320 -0.72 -0.16 -5.52
N ALA A 321 0.42 0.21 -6.11
CA ALA A 321 1.72 0.13 -5.47
C ALA A 321 1.82 0.98 -4.18
N LEU A 322 1.11 2.11 -4.10
CA LEU A 322 1.14 3.00 -2.94
C LEU A 322 0.13 2.63 -1.84
N SER A 323 -0.76 1.67 -2.10
CA SER A 323 -1.85 1.28 -1.21
C SER A 323 -1.42 0.83 0.20
N ALA A 324 -0.21 0.27 0.32
CA ALA A 324 0.35 -0.15 1.61
C ALA A 324 0.63 1.03 2.56
N TYR A 325 0.84 2.24 2.02
CA TYR A 325 1.10 3.44 2.81
C TYR A 325 -0.18 4.22 3.15
N GLN A 326 -1.06 4.39 2.17
CA GLN A 326 -2.34 5.10 2.27
C GLN A 326 -3.40 4.46 1.37
N ASP A 327 -4.67 4.60 1.72
CA ASP A 327 -5.78 4.14 0.87
C ASP A 327 -5.81 4.94 -0.44
N THR A 328 -5.78 4.23 -1.57
CA THR A 328 -5.85 4.77 -2.94
C THR A 328 -7.00 4.16 -3.75
N SER A 329 -7.95 3.50 -3.09
CA SER A 329 -9.03 2.77 -3.74
C SER A 329 -9.90 3.67 -4.62
N GLU A 330 -10.21 4.87 -4.14
CA GLU A 330 -10.99 5.86 -4.89
C GLU A 330 -10.24 6.41 -6.11
N GLU A 331 -8.93 6.61 -6.02
CA GLU A 331 -8.09 7.00 -7.15
C GLU A 331 -8.03 5.93 -8.23
N VAL A 332 -7.94 4.65 -7.84
CA VAL A 332 -7.99 3.51 -8.77
C VAL A 332 -9.35 3.47 -9.48
N LYS A 333 -10.47 3.63 -8.77
CA LYS A 333 -11.80 3.68 -9.38
C LYS A 333 -11.93 4.81 -10.39
N LYS A 334 -11.48 6.02 -10.04
CA LYS A 334 -11.47 7.18 -10.95
C LYS A 334 -10.62 6.92 -12.20
N ALA A 335 -9.44 6.30 -12.04
CA ALA A 335 -8.57 5.97 -13.16
C ALA A 335 -9.21 4.93 -14.09
N LYS A 336 -9.84 3.88 -13.53
CA LYS A 336 -10.59 2.87 -14.30
C LYS A 336 -11.77 3.49 -15.05
N LEU A 337 -12.52 4.38 -14.41
CA LEU A 337 -13.63 5.09 -15.05
C LEU A 337 -13.14 5.97 -16.21
N ALA A 338 -12.07 6.74 -16.00
CA ALA A 338 -11.47 7.57 -17.05
C ALA A 338 -10.97 6.70 -18.23
N TRP A 339 -10.38 5.53 -17.94
CA TRP A 339 -9.99 4.57 -18.97
C TRP A 339 -11.20 4.08 -19.76
N THR A 340 -12.26 3.63 -19.09
CA THR A 340 -13.48 3.15 -19.76
C THR A 340 -14.15 4.24 -20.59
N ALA A 341 -14.12 5.50 -20.14
CA ALA A 341 -14.66 6.62 -20.92
C ALA A 341 -13.80 6.93 -22.17
N HIS A 342 -12.48 6.74 -22.09
CA HIS A 342 -11.57 6.92 -23.22
C HIS A 342 -11.56 5.72 -24.19
N ASP A 343 -11.77 4.52 -23.67
CA ASP A 343 -11.79 3.26 -24.42
C ASP A 343 -13.11 2.52 -24.16
N PRO A 344 -14.20 2.92 -24.84
CA PRO A 344 -15.56 2.43 -24.56
C PRO A 344 -15.75 0.95 -24.85
N VAL A 345 -14.89 0.32 -25.66
CA VAL A 345 -14.98 -1.11 -25.97
C VAL A 345 -14.87 -1.97 -24.70
N ARG A 346 -14.12 -1.49 -23.69
CA ARG A 346 -13.99 -2.14 -22.39
C ARG A 346 -15.34 -2.30 -21.71
N LEU A 347 -16.23 -1.32 -21.84
CA LEU A 347 -17.58 -1.39 -21.27
C LEU A 347 -18.44 -2.43 -22.00
N LEU A 348 -18.32 -2.54 -23.32
CA LEU A 348 -19.02 -3.56 -24.11
C LEU A 348 -18.48 -4.97 -23.84
N GLN A 349 -17.20 -5.12 -23.51
CA GLN A 349 -16.64 -6.41 -23.10
C GLN A 349 -17.16 -6.88 -21.74
N LEU A 350 -17.56 -5.95 -20.85
CA LEU A 350 -18.12 -6.29 -19.53
C LEU A 350 -19.54 -6.85 -19.59
N ILE A 351 -20.30 -6.63 -20.68
CA ILE A 351 -21.67 -7.16 -20.81
C ILE A 351 -21.73 -8.65 -21.20
N GLY A 352 -20.59 -9.33 -21.26
CA GLY A 352 -20.50 -10.79 -21.23
C GLY A 352 -20.72 -11.50 -22.57
N GLN A 353 -20.67 -10.77 -23.70
CA GLN A 353 -20.72 -11.39 -25.03
C GLN A 353 -19.32 -11.48 -25.61
N THR A 354 -18.94 -12.66 -26.12
CA THR A 354 -17.69 -12.89 -26.87
C THR A 354 -17.70 -12.26 -28.26
N ALA A 355 -18.54 -11.23 -28.46
CA ALA A 355 -18.68 -10.54 -29.73
C ALA A 355 -17.47 -9.64 -29.98
N ASN A 356 -16.97 -9.64 -31.21
CA ASN A 356 -16.02 -8.65 -31.67
C ASN A 356 -16.79 -7.37 -32.00
N TYR A 357 -16.70 -6.38 -31.13
CA TYR A 357 -17.39 -5.11 -31.32
C TYR A 357 -16.67 -4.22 -32.36
N SER A 358 -17.45 -3.65 -33.25
CA SER A 358 -17.05 -2.68 -34.29
C SER A 358 -17.87 -1.39 -34.16
N HIS A 359 -17.46 -0.35 -34.88
CA HIS A 359 -18.12 0.97 -34.88
C HIS A 359 -18.37 1.52 -33.46
N VAL A 360 -17.38 1.31 -32.57
CA VAL A 360 -17.53 1.63 -31.15
C VAL A 360 -17.40 3.13 -30.92
N SER A 361 -18.35 3.68 -30.17
CA SER A 361 -18.31 5.05 -29.68
C SER A 361 -18.79 5.09 -28.22
N GLY A 362 -18.49 6.14 -27.50
CA GLY A 362 -18.84 6.25 -26.08
C GLY A 362 -18.32 7.52 -25.44
N GLY A 363 -18.51 7.61 -24.13
CA GLY A 363 -18.07 8.76 -23.37
C GLY A 363 -18.41 8.67 -21.89
N GLY A 364 -18.02 9.71 -21.14
CA GLY A 364 -18.27 9.80 -19.70
C GLY A 364 -19.51 10.62 -19.35
N SER A 365 -20.10 10.34 -18.18
CA SER A 365 -21.09 11.18 -17.49
C SER A 365 -22.33 11.56 -18.32
N ARG A 366 -22.94 10.58 -18.98
CA ARG A 366 -24.17 10.75 -19.76
C ARG A 366 -25.16 9.62 -19.51
N PHE A 367 -26.41 9.86 -19.89
CA PHE A 367 -27.50 8.88 -19.80
C PHE A 367 -27.73 8.29 -18.39
N GLY A 368 -27.50 9.11 -17.35
CA GLY A 368 -27.65 8.69 -15.96
C GLY A 368 -26.50 7.84 -15.40
N GLY A 369 -25.46 7.56 -16.20
CA GLY A 369 -24.30 6.78 -15.79
C GLY A 369 -22.97 7.53 -15.82
N SER A 370 -21.97 6.89 -15.24
CA SER A 370 -20.58 7.35 -15.15
C SER A 370 -19.85 7.24 -16.50
N ALA A 371 -20.19 6.22 -17.31
CA ALA A 371 -19.71 6.02 -18.68
C ALA A 371 -20.76 5.30 -19.53
N TYR A 372 -20.71 5.49 -20.85
CA TYR A 372 -21.54 4.75 -21.80
C TYR A 372 -20.73 4.31 -23.01
N ALA A 373 -21.21 3.27 -23.68
CA ALA A 373 -20.66 2.75 -24.92
C ALA A 373 -21.79 2.30 -25.86
N ILE A 374 -21.57 2.51 -27.15
CA ILE A 374 -22.35 1.98 -28.26
C ILE A 374 -21.43 1.27 -29.22
N GLY A 375 -21.95 0.28 -29.93
CA GLY A 375 -21.22 -0.40 -31.00
C GLY A 375 -22.10 -1.42 -31.68
N SER A 376 -21.57 -2.05 -32.71
CA SER A 376 -22.20 -3.19 -33.36
C SER A 376 -21.30 -4.43 -33.29
N ASP A 377 -21.83 -5.61 -33.55
CA ASP A 377 -21.04 -6.82 -33.77
C ASP A 377 -20.98 -7.23 -35.26
N GLU A 378 -20.40 -8.39 -35.54
CA GLU A 378 -20.29 -8.97 -36.89
C GLU A 378 -21.65 -9.37 -37.50
N ALA A 379 -22.70 -9.51 -36.70
CA ALA A 379 -24.06 -9.82 -37.14
C ALA A 379 -24.93 -8.55 -37.27
N ASN A 380 -24.31 -7.37 -37.21
CA ASN A 380 -24.98 -6.06 -37.14
C ASN A 380 -25.96 -5.91 -35.96
N ALA A 381 -25.80 -6.70 -34.90
CA ALA A 381 -26.50 -6.44 -33.65
C ALA A 381 -25.94 -5.14 -33.04
N ILE A 382 -26.83 -4.25 -32.63
CA ILE A 382 -26.47 -2.94 -32.05
C ILE A 382 -26.54 -3.05 -30.54
N TYR A 383 -25.54 -2.50 -29.87
CA TYR A 383 -25.38 -2.56 -28.42
C TYR A 383 -25.30 -1.18 -27.81
N PHE A 384 -25.85 -1.06 -26.61
CA PHE A 384 -25.70 0.09 -25.74
C PHE A 384 -25.47 -0.38 -24.32
N ALA A 385 -24.42 0.16 -23.70
CA ALA A 385 -24.09 -0.13 -22.32
C ALA A 385 -23.87 1.17 -21.54
N VAL A 386 -24.35 1.21 -20.30
CA VAL A 386 -24.16 2.30 -19.36
C VAL A 386 -23.63 1.73 -18.05
N MET A 387 -22.52 2.29 -17.57
CA MET A 387 -21.96 1.98 -16.26
C MET A 387 -22.53 2.96 -15.23
N ASN A 388 -23.17 2.45 -14.18
CA ASN A 388 -23.70 3.24 -13.08
C ASN A 388 -22.58 3.68 -12.12
N ALA A 389 -22.93 4.51 -11.13
CA ALA A 389 -22.01 4.96 -10.10
C ALA A 389 -21.50 3.82 -9.18
N ASP A 390 -22.26 2.75 -9.05
CA ASP A 390 -21.91 1.54 -8.28
C ASP A 390 -21.16 0.49 -9.11
N GLU A 391 -20.66 0.87 -10.29
CA GLU A 391 -19.98 0.01 -11.26
C GLU A 391 -20.86 -1.07 -11.89
N SER A 392 -22.17 -1.13 -11.56
CA SER A 392 -23.10 -2.03 -12.26
C SER A 392 -23.31 -1.58 -13.71
N VAL A 393 -23.34 -2.53 -14.63
CA VAL A 393 -23.54 -2.25 -16.05
C VAL A 393 -24.96 -2.60 -16.45
N GLN A 394 -25.63 -1.65 -17.10
CA GLN A 394 -26.92 -1.87 -17.76
C GLN A 394 -26.69 -1.89 -19.26
N ALA A 395 -27.27 -2.88 -19.93
CA ALA A 395 -27.11 -3.04 -21.36
C ALA A 395 -28.47 -3.22 -22.04
N ALA A 396 -28.54 -2.76 -23.29
CA ALA A 396 -29.61 -3.04 -24.23
C ALA A 396 -28.98 -3.48 -25.55
N SER A 397 -29.70 -4.28 -26.34
CA SER A 397 -29.27 -4.66 -27.68
C SER A 397 -30.47 -4.88 -28.61
N THR A 398 -30.25 -4.74 -29.91
CA THR A 398 -31.22 -5.07 -30.96
C THR A 398 -30.54 -5.74 -32.15
N THR A 399 -31.26 -6.61 -32.84
CA THR A 399 -30.84 -7.26 -34.10
C THR A 399 -31.73 -6.82 -35.27
N GLU A 400 -32.47 -5.71 -35.11
CA GLU A 400 -33.41 -5.22 -36.11
C GLU A 400 -32.71 -4.51 -37.29
N PHE A 401 -31.42 -4.16 -37.17
CA PHE A 401 -30.66 -3.62 -38.28
C PHE A 401 -30.34 -4.75 -39.30
N PRO A 402 -30.48 -4.53 -40.61
CA PRO A 402 -30.26 -5.57 -41.61
C PRO A 402 -28.84 -6.15 -41.55
N GLY A 403 -28.72 -7.48 -41.40
CA GLY A 403 -27.45 -8.18 -41.28
C GLY A 403 -26.59 -8.19 -42.55
N ASP A 404 -27.18 -7.86 -43.70
CA ASP A 404 -26.53 -7.82 -45.02
C ASP A 404 -26.09 -6.39 -45.43
N VAL A 405 -26.42 -5.37 -44.64
CA VAL A 405 -26.03 -3.98 -44.90
C VAL A 405 -24.75 -3.63 -44.15
N ALA A 406 -23.72 -3.17 -44.85
CA ALA A 406 -22.50 -2.70 -44.20
C ALA A 406 -22.77 -1.44 -43.36
N ILE A 407 -22.47 -1.49 -42.06
CA ILE A 407 -22.56 -0.32 -41.17
C ILE A 407 -21.37 0.61 -41.46
N ARG A 408 -21.65 1.90 -41.62
CA ARG A 408 -20.63 2.96 -41.72
C ARG A 408 -20.30 3.51 -40.35
N SER A 409 -21.33 3.84 -39.55
CA SER A 409 -21.14 4.38 -38.21
C SER A 409 -22.30 4.06 -37.27
N VAL A 410 -21.98 4.02 -35.98
CA VAL A 410 -22.95 3.96 -34.88
C VAL A 410 -22.64 5.16 -33.97
N SER A 411 -23.65 6.00 -33.73
CA SER A 411 -23.50 7.26 -32.98
C SER A 411 -24.72 7.54 -32.10
N ILE A 412 -24.65 8.60 -31.29
CA ILE A 412 -25.81 9.13 -30.56
C ILE A 412 -26.41 10.26 -31.40
N GLU A 413 -27.71 10.21 -31.65
CA GLU A 413 -28.44 11.36 -32.21
C GLU A 413 -28.79 12.33 -31.09
N GLU A 414 -27.95 13.35 -30.94
CA GLU A 414 -28.02 14.33 -29.85
C GLU A 414 -29.34 15.09 -29.80
N SER A 415 -29.90 15.41 -30.97
CA SER A 415 -31.10 16.25 -31.08
C SER A 415 -32.36 15.53 -30.61
N LEU A 416 -32.35 14.20 -30.65
CA LEU A 416 -33.45 13.34 -30.22
C LEU A 416 -33.23 12.71 -28.85
N SER A 417 -31.97 12.62 -28.42
CA SER A 417 -31.60 12.00 -27.14
C SER A 417 -31.98 12.86 -25.94
N THR A 418 -32.37 12.19 -24.85
CA THR A 418 -32.54 12.82 -23.54
C THR A 418 -31.63 12.19 -22.50
N LYS A 419 -31.65 12.69 -21.26
CA LYS A 419 -30.85 12.11 -20.16
C LYS A 419 -31.25 10.69 -19.79
N SER A 420 -32.48 10.27 -20.07
CA SER A 420 -32.99 8.93 -19.72
C SER A 420 -33.35 8.08 -20.93
N ALA A 421 -33.41 8.69 -22.11
CA ALA A 421 -33.75 8.02 -23.38
C ALA A 421 -32.70 8.40 -24.44
N PRO A 422 -31.54 7.72 -24.48
CA PRO A 422 -30.59 7.87 -25.57
C PRO A 422 -31.20 7.38 -26.88
N VAL A 423 -30.91 8.09 -27.96
CA VAL A 423 -31.23 7.67 -29.33
C VAL A 423 -29.94 7.29 -30.04
N ILE A 424 -29.84 6.04 -30.44
CA ILE A 424 -28.70 5.48 -31.16
C ILE A 424 -29.01 5.56 -32.64
N LEU A 425 -28.13 6.21 -33.40
CA LEU A 425 -28.20 6.32 -34.84
C LEU A 425 -27.22 5.34 -35.47
N VAL A 426 -27.72 4.52 -36.38
CA VAL A 426 -26.94 3.64 -37.23
C VAL A 426 -27.04 4.15 -38.66
N GLU A 427 -25.89 4.47 -39.25
CA GLU A 427 -25.77 4.78 -40.67
C GLU A 427 -25.14 3.59 -41.38
N GLY A 428 -25.83 3.03 -42.37
CA GLY A 428 -25.34 1.95 -43.22
C GLY A 428 -25.29 2.33 -44.70
N GLU A 429 -24.73 1.42 -45.49
CA GLU A 429 -24.82 1.50 -46.94
C GLU A 429 -26.27 1.35 -47.43
N SER A 430 -26.57 1.98 -48.55
CA SER A 430 -27.90 1.93 -49.18
C SER A 430 -27.75 1.59 -50.65
N ALA A 431 -28.70 0.81 -51.17
CA ALA A 431 -28.72 0.43 -52.57
C ALA A 431 -29.38 1.51 -53.47
N SER A 432 -30.23 2.38 -52.90
CA SER A 432 -31.04 3.33 -53.66
C SER A 432 -30.75 4.82 -53.38
N ARG A 433 -30.03 5.12 -52.29
CA ARG A 433 -29.70 6.47 -51.80
C ARG A 433 -28.28 6.51 -51.22
N LYS A 434 -27.85 7.68 -50.75
CA LYS A 434 -26.50 7.81 -50.16
C LYS A 434 -26.29 6.97 -48.91
N ALA A 435 -27.31 6.81 -48.06
CA ALA A 435 -27.22 6.06 -46.82
C ALA A 435 -28.56 5.45 -46.39
N LEU A 436 -28.48 4.37 -45.62
CA LEU A 436 -29.58 3.83 -44.83
C LEU A 436 -29.46 4.36 -43.41
N TYR A 437 -30.51 4.99 -42.90
CA TYR A 437 -30.57 5.50 -41.54
C TYR A 437 -31.54 4.68 -40.72
N ALA A 438 -31.07 4.17 -39.58
CA ALA A 438 -31.91 3.56 -38.55
C ALA A 438 -31.64 4.22 -37.20
N ALA A 439 -32.68 4.54 -36.45
CA ALA A 439 -32.53 5.06 -35.10
C ALA A 439 -33.31 4.23 -34.08
N TYR A 440 -32.71 4.04 -32.90
CA TYR A 440 -33.28 3.26 -31.81
C TYR A 440 -33.27 4.08 -30.52
N GLU A 441 -34.42 4.26 -29.89
CA GLU A 441 -34.54 4.87 -28.56
C GLU A 441 -34.36 3.80 -27.49
N VAL A 442 -33.50 4.04 -26.51
CA VAL A 442 -33.27 3.10 -25.42
C VAL A 442 -34.15 3.44 -24.21
N HIS A 443 -34.96 2.48 -23.79
CA HIS A 443 -35.80 2.56 -22.59
C HIS A 443 -35.77 1.22 -21.84
N ASP A 444 -35.63 1.24 -20.52
CA ASP A 444 -35.75 0.05 -19.64
C ASP A 444 -35.01 -1.21 -20.17
N ARG A 445 -33.77 -1.03 -20.63
CA ARG A 445 -32.90 -2.08 -21.22
C ARG A 445 -33.41 -2.68 -22.54
N ARG A 446 -34.29 -1.96 -23.24
CA ARG A 446 -34.78 -2.30 -24.57
C ARG A 446 -34.45 -1.18 -25.54
N MET A 447 -34.26 -1.56 -26.79
CA MET A 447 -34.12 -0.65 -27.92
C MET A 447 -35.40 -0.71 -28.73
N THR A 448 -36.05 0.44 -28.90
CA THR A 448 -37.27 0.58 -29.70
C THR A 448 -36.95 1.33 -30.97
N PRO A 449 -37.29 0.82 -32.17
CA PRO A 449 -37.03 1.51 -33.42
C PRO A 449 -37.84 2.82 -33.50
N LEU A 450 -37.15 3.93 -33.78
CA LEU A 450 -37.76 5.24 -34.01
C LEU A 450 -38.05 5.48 -35.49
N PHE A 451 -37.07 5.20 -36.35
CA PHE A 451 -37.21 5.34 -37.79
C PHE A 451 -36.23 4.46 -38.54
N PHE A 452 -36.59 4.15 -39.78
CA PHE A 452 -35.79 3.39 -40.72
C PHE A 452 -36.10 3.88 -42.15
N PHE A 453 -35.13 4.47 -42.83
CA PHE A 453 -35.30 4.93 -44.22
C PHE A 453 -33.97 5.05 -44.95
N GLU A 454 -34.01 4.90 -46.27
CA GLU A 454 -32.91 5.24 -47.16
C GLU A 454 -33.08 6.70 -47.64
N ALA A 455 -32.03 7.51 -47.53
CA ALA A 455 -32.09 8.93 -47.90
C ALA A 455 -30.70 9.48 -48.24
N ASP A 456 -30.68 10.69 -48.81
CA ASP A 456 -29.42 11.41 -49.05
C ASP A 456 -28.92 12.16 -47.82
N GLY A 457 -29.76 12.26 -46.79
CA GLY A 457 -29.49 12.86 -45.48
C GLY A 457 -30.80 13.15 -44.74
N TYR A 458 -30.69 13.57 -43.48
CA TYR A 458 -31.83 14.10 -42.73
C TYR A 458 -31.38 15.17 -41.73
N THR A 459 -32.33 15.98 -41.28
CA THR A 459 -32.12 16.97 -40.21
C THR A 459 -33.27 16.91 -39.21
N VAL A 460 -32.94 17.03 -37.93
CA VAL A 460 -33.95 17.16 -36.87
C VAL A 460 -34.33 18.62 -36.74
N GLN A 461 -35.61 18.92 -36.90
CA GLN A 461 -36.16 20.27 -36.81
C GLN A 461 -36.36 20.69 -35.34
N PRO A 462 -36.54 22.00 -35.04
CA PRO A 462 -36.73 22.48 -33.67
C PRO A 462 -37.96 21.88 -32.95
N ASP A 463 -39.00 21.51 -33.71
CA ASP A 463 -40.20 20.82 -33.22
C ASP A 463 -40.00 19.30 -33.07
N ARG A 464 -38.77 18.83 -33.30
CA ARG A 464 -38.35 17.42 -33.34
C ARG A 464 -38.90 16.60 -34.49
N SER A 465 -39.56 17.21 -35.49
CA SER A 465 -39.83 16.51 -36.74
C SER A 465 -38.53 16.23 -37.51
N LEU A 466 -38.55 15.26 -38.42
CA LEU A 466 -37.41 14.96 -39.29
C LEU A 466 -37.69 15.51 -40.67
N LEU A 467 -36.76 16.31 -41.18
CA LEU A 467 -36.73 16.71 -42.58
C LEU A 467 -35.72 15.81 -43.31
N VAL A 468 -36.24 14.87 -44.11
CA VAL A 468 -35.46 13.84 -44.80
C VAL A 468 -35.25 14.25 -46.25
N THR A 469 -34.00 14.31 -46.67
CA THR A 469 -33.59 14.75 -48.01
C THR A 469 -33.62 13.59 -48.98
N ASN A 470 -34.42 13.72 -50.04
CA ASN A 470 -34.54 12.72 -51.11
C ASN A 470 -34.71 11.28 -50.56
N PRO A 471 -35.79 10.97 -49.79
CA PRO A 471 -35.99 9.62 -49.32
C PRO A 471 -36.21 8.64 -50.48
N ALA A 472 -35.87 7.37 -50.29
CA ALA A 472 -36.20 6.31 -51.24
C ALA A 472 -37.73 6.16 -51.34
N GLY A 473 -38.24 5.99 -52.56
CA GLY A 473 -39.67 5.86 -52.81
C GLY A 473 -40.47 7.18 -52.75
N ALA A 474 -39.83 8.33 -52.53
CA ALA A 474 -40.49 9.63 -52.58
C ALA A 474 -40.62 10.15 -54.03
N SER A 475 -41.86 10.35 -54.48
CA SER A 475 -42.20 11.18 -55.65
C SER A 475 -43.45 12.00 -55.30
N GLU A 476 -43.40 13.32 -55.49
CA GLU A 476 -44.57 14.19 -55.27
C GLU A 476 -45.69 13.87 -56.26
N ASP A 477 -45.31 13.62 -57.52
CA ASP A 477 -46.16 13.11 -58.60
C ASP A 477 -45.23 12.39 -59.60
N GLY A 478 -45.72 11.34 -60.27
CA GLY A 478 -44.93 10.39 -61.08
C GLY A 478 -44.18 10.92 -62.33
N GLY A 479 -43.52 12.08 -62.27
CA GLY A 479 -42.68 12.63 -63.33
C GLY A 479 -41.53 13.44 -62.75
N GLY A 480 -40.30 13.07 -63.08
CA GLY A 480 -39.09 13.62 -62.46
C GLY A 480 -38.83 15.10 -62.77
N ALA A 481 -38.51 15.87 -61.73
CA ALA A 481 -37.63 17.05 -61.84
C ALA A 481 -37.01 17.52 -60.51
N ALA A 482 -37.61 17.25 -59.35
CA ALA A 482 -36.94 17.45 -58.05
C ALA A 482 -37.59 16.54 -57.00
N THR A 483 -36.82 15.67 -56.35
CA THR A 483 -37.34 14.89 -55.22
C THR A 483 -37.45 15.79 -54.00
N PRO A 484 -38.65 16.00 -53.44
CA PRO A 484 -38.83 16.94 -52.35
C PRO A 484 -38.29 16.38 -51.04
N ASN A 485 -37.90 17.28 -50.13
CA ASN A 485 -37.63 16.89 -48.75
C ASN A 485 -38.94 16.38 -48.13
N ALA A 486 -38.91 15.22 -47.48
CA ALA A 486 -40.05 14.67 -46.77
C ALA A 486 -40.02 15.06 -45.30
N ILE A 487 -41.17 15.33 -44.72
CA ILE A 487 -41.34 15.62 -43.31
C ILE A 487 -41.89 14.36 -42.63
N TYR A 488 -41.22 13.91 -41.57
CA TYR A 488 -41.67 12.83 -40.71
C TYR A 488 -41.94 13.39 -39.31
N VAL A 489 -43.08 13.03 -38.73
CA VAL A 489 -43.49 13.49 -37.40
C VAL A 489 -43.60 12.29 -36.48
N ARG A 490 -43.19 12.45 -35.22
CA ARG A 490 -43.29 11.40 -34.22
C ARG A 490 -44.76 11.11 -33.90
N GLN A 491 -45.20 9.88 -34.12
CA GLN A 491 -46.51 9.35 -33.73
C GLN A 491 -46.33 8.09 -32.90
N GLY A 492 -46.63 8.18 -31.60
CA GLY A 492 -46.33 7.11 -30.64
C GLY A 492 -44.82 6.89 -30.50
N ASP A 493 -44.41 5.64 -30.70
CA ASP A 493 -43.01 5.20 -30.50
C ASP A 493 -42.11 5.39 -31.72
N GLY A 494 -42.63 5.90 -32.85
CA GLY A 494 -41.86 6.05 -34.08
C GLY A 494 -42.21 7.29 -34.90
N TYR A 495 -41.39 7.58 -35.90
CA TYR A 495 -41.61 8.63 -36.89
C TYR A 495 -42.37 8.10 -38.09
N GLN A 496 -43.40 8.83 -38.50
CA GLN A 496 -44.21 8.50 -39.66
C GLN A 496 -44.20 9.65 -40.66
N PHE A 497 -44.26 9.30 -41.94
CA PHE A 497 -44.34 10.29 -43.02
C PHE A 497 -45.58 11.16 -42.85
N SER A 498 -45.40 12.48 -42.89
CA SER A 498 -46.46 13.48 -42.72
C SER A 498 -46.75 14.27 -43.99
N GLY A 499 -45.82 14.28 -44.96
CA GLY A 499 -45.94 15.04 -46.19
C GLY A 499 -44.59 15.50 -46.72
N PHE A 500 -44.61 16.23 -47.83
CA PHE A 500 -43.42 16.87 -48.39
C PHE A 500 -43.30 18.32 -47.93
N GLN A 501 -42.06 18.81 -47.81
CA GLN A 501 -41.77 20.20 -47.53
C GLN A 501 -42.20 21.03 -48.73
N LYS A 502 -43.29 21.77 -48.56
CA LYS A 502 -43.71 22.77 -49.53
C LYS A 502 -42.71 23.92 -49.53
N ASP A 503 -42.25 24.31 -50.71
CA ASP A 503 -41.41 25.49 -50.92
C ASP A 503 -42.23 26.72 -51.35
N TYR A 504 -43.57 26.63 -51.27
CA TYR A 504 -44.52 27.66 -51.63
C TYR A 504 -45.60 27.86 -50.55
N ALA A 505 -46.15 29.06 -50.47
CA ALA A 505 -47.34 29.37 -49.68
C ALA A 505 -48.61 29.22 -50.53
N ASP A 506 -49.63 28.53 -50.00
CA ASP A 506 -50.96 28.47 -50.59
C ASP A 506 -51.70 29.80 -50.29
N ILE A 507 -52.06 30.58 -51.31
CA ILE A 507 -52.73 31.89 -51.16
C ILE A 507 -54.02 31.95 -51.99
N ASP A 508 -54.89 32.93 -51.69
CA ASP A 508 -55.86 33.39 -52.68
C ASP A 508 -55.10 34.27 -53.70
N GLY A 509 -55.31 34.08 -54.99
CA GLY A 509 -54.60 34.86 -56.01
C GLY A 509 -54.91 36.35 -55.98
N ALA A 510 -56.00 36.77 -55.32
CA ALA A 510 -56.27 38.18 -55.03
C ALA A 510 -55.24 38.80 -54.07
N ASP A 511 -54.62 37.98 -53.22
CA ASP A 511 -53.64 38.39 -52.22
C ASP A 511 -52.21 38.44 -52.77
N LEU A 512 -51.99 38.15 -54.06
CA LEU A 512 -50.65 38.08 -54.67
C LEU A 512 -49.77 39.30 -54.36
N LEU A 513 -50.36 40.50 -54.31
CA LEU A 513 -49.63 41.73 -54.02
C LEU A 513 -49.09 41.82 -52.57
N ALA A 514 -49.66 41.06 -51.64
CA ALA A 514 -49.19 40.95 -50.26
C ALA A 514 -47.97 40.01 -50.12
N HIS A 515 -47.63 39.26 -51.18
CA HIS A 515 -46.57 38.26 -51.20
C HIS A 515 -45.47 38.56 -52.26
N PRO A 516 -44.83 39.76 -52.23
CA PRO A 516 -43.81 40.11 -53.21
C PRO A 516 -42.54 39.27 -53.01
N ASN A 517 -42.01 38.72 -54.12
CA ASN A 517 -40.86 37.81 -54.18
C ASN A 517 -40.98 36.53 -53.35
N GLU A 518 -42.17 36.23 -52.83
CA GLU A 518 -42.48 34.96 -52.18
C GLU A 518 -42.98 33.96 -53.22
N LYS A 519 -42.61 32.68 -53.07
CA LYS A 519 -43.10 31.62 -53.94
C LYS A 519 -44.50 31.24 -53.46
N VAL A 520 -45.49 31.41 -54.32
CA VAL A 520 -46.90 31.22 -53.96
C VAL A 520 -47.58 30.28 -54.93
N ARG A 521 -48.62 29.58 -54.46
CA ARG A 521 -49.51 28.74 -55.26
C ARG A 521 -50.94 29.24 -55.13
N PHE A 522 -51.60 29.44 -56.26
CA PHE A 522 -53.01 29.78 -56.31
C PHE A 522 -53.63 29.39 -57.65
N ALA A 523 -54.96 29.31 -57.69
CA ALA A 523 -55.71 29.05 -58.92
C ALA A 523 -56.10 30.37 -59.62
N CYS A 524 -56.01 30.40 -60.94
CA CYS A 524 -56.38 31.55 -61.76
C CYS A 524 -57.06 31.12 -63.06
N TYR A 525 -57.77 32.05 -63.70
CA TYR A 525 -58.45 31.85 -64.98
C TYR A 525 -57.69 32.56 -66.09
N ILE A 526 -57.32 31.85 -67.16
CA ILE A 526 -56.63 32.42 -68.32
C ILE A 526 -57.63 33.16 -69.21
N VAL A 527 -57.50 34.49 -69.25
CA VAL A 527 -58.36 35.37 -70.06
C VAL A 527 -57.82 35.52 -71.48
N TYR A 528 -56.50 35.57 -71.63
CA TYR A 528 -55.82 35.50 -72.93
C TYR A 528 -54.61 34.58 -72.81
N GLY A 529 -54.62 33.50 -73.58
CA GLY A 529 -53.56 32.49 -73.59
C GLY A 529 -52.52 32.73 -74.68
N GLY A 530 -51.32 32.20 -74.49
CA GLY A 530 -50.20 32.32 -75.40
C GLY A 530 -49.04 31.40 -75.00
N GLU A 531 -48.05 31.28 -75.88
CA GLU A 531 -46.77 30.67 -75.55
C GLU A 531 -45.93 31.70 -74.77
N GLY A 532 -45.42 31.33 -73.60
CA GLY A 532 -44.53 32.18 -72.82
C GLY A 532 -45.26 33.17 -71.89
N ASP A 533 -46.29 33.84 -72.39
CA ASP A 533 -47.02 34.90 -71.68
C ASP A 533 -48.55 34.67 -71.74
N ALA A 534 -49.24 34.96 -70.65
CA ALA A 534 -50.70 34.97 -70.61
C ALA A 534 -51.24 36.07 -69.69
N LEU A 535 -52.45 36.57 -70.00
CA LEU A 535 -53.21 37.40 -69.06
C LEU A 535 -54.17 36.50 -68.29
N ALA A 536 -53.97 36.40 -66.98
CA ALA A 536 -54.83 35.66 -66.07
C ALA A 536 -55.65 36.61 -65.19
N GLN A 537 -56.76 36.10 -64.68
CA GLN A 537 -57.67 36.80 -63.78
C GLN A 537 -57.94 35.95 -62.54
N VAL A 538 -57.89 36.61 -61.38
CA VAL A 538 -58.35 36.06 -60.09
C VAL A 538 -59.37 37.02 -59.51
N GLY A 539 -60.62 36.56 -59.40
CA GLY A 539 -61.74 37.43 -59.01
C GLY A 539 -61.90 38.61 -59.97
N THR A 540 -61.61 39.82 -59.51
CA THR A 540 -61.69 41.07 -60.31
C THR A 540 -60.33 41.63 -60.72
N THR A 541 -59.23 40.97 -60.33
CA THR A 541 -57.87 41.44 -60.53
C THR A 541 -57.21 40.70 -61.69
N TYR A 542 -56.54 41.43 -62.58
CA TYR A 542 -55.73 40.88 -63.66
C TYR A 542 -54.27 40.76 -63.25
N MET A 543 -53.59 39.74 -63.79
CA MET A 543 -52.16 39.51 -63.64
C MET A 543 -51.58 38.91 -64.91
N LYS A 544 -50.31 39.19 -65.18
CA LYS A 544 -49.58 38.56 -66.27
C LYS A 544 -48.88 37.31 -65.73
N LEU A 545 -49.07 36.18 -66.40
CA LEU A 545 -48.27 34.97 -66.18
C LEU A 545 -47.14 34.95 -67.19
N HIS A 546 -45.93 34.70 -66.75
CA HIS A 546 -44.74 34.62 -67.59
C HIS A 546 -43.97 33.32 -67.30
N GLY A 547 -43.76 32.44 -68.27
CA GLY A 547 -43.01 31.19 -68.08
C GLY A 547 -43.03 30.31 -69.32
N ASP A 548 -42.17 29.28 -69.36
CA ASP A 548 -42.02 28.38 -70.52
C ASP A 548 -43.16 27.34 -70.60
N TYR A 549 -44.39 27.84 -70.81
CA TYR A 549 -45.62 27.06 -70.86
C TYR A 549 -46.54 27.56 -71.98
N MET A 550 -47.37 26.64 -72.48
CA MET A 550 -48.51 26.99 -73.33
C MET A 550 -49.73 27.22 -72.45
N PHE A 551 -50.14 28.49 -72.30
CA PHE A 551 -51.33 28.85 -71.54
C PHE A 551 -52.56 28.83 -72.44
N ASN A 552 -53.55 27.99 -72.16
CA ASN A 552 -54.76 27.87 -72.96
C ASN A 552 -55.82 28.89 -72.53
N GLU A 553 -56.29 29.71 -73.47
CA GLU A 553 -57.37 30.66 -73.23
C GLU A 553 -58.65 29.94 -72.74
N GLY A 554 -59.29 30.51 -71.72
CA GLY A 554 -60.52 29.98 -71.13
C GLY A 554 -60.33 28.84 -70.13
N ALA A 555 -59.07 28.48 -69.79
CA ALA A 555 -58.78 27.46 -68.80
C ALA A 555 -58.64 28.04 -67.37
N SER A 556 -59.12 27.31 -66.37
CA SER A 556 -58.72 27.51 -64.97
C SER A 556 -57.52 26.61 -64.67
N ILE A 557 -56.42 27.20 -64.22
CA ILE A 557 -55.17 26.50 -63.92
C ILE A 557 -54.69 26.83 -62.51
N THR A 558 -53.89 25.95 -61.91
CA THR A 558 -53.15 26.27 -60.70
C THR A 558 -51.71 26.59 -61.08
N VAL A 559 -51.18 27.69 -60.57
CA VAL A 559 -49.81 28.12 -60.87
C VAL A 559 -49.01 28.25 -59.59
N VAL A 560 -47.74 27.86 -59.66
CA VAL A 560 -46.73 28.13 -58.65
C VAL A 560 -45.70 29.06 -59.27
N GLY A 561 -45.42 30.18 -58.63
CA GLY A 561 -44.48 31.17 -59.16
C GLY A 561 -44.15 32.26 -58.17
N LYS A 562 -43.39 33.26 -58.63
CA LYS A 562 -43.02 34.43 -57.84
C LYS A 562 -43.44 35.70 -58.54
N PHE A 563 -44.11 36.57 -57.80
CA PHE A 563 -44.42 37.90 -58.27
C PHE A 563 -43.26 38.84 -57.92
N SER A 564 -42.63 39.42 -58.94
CA SER A 564 -41.40 40.22 -58.78
C SER A 564 -41.48 41.63 -59.38
N ARG A 565 -42.38 41.85 -60.35
CA ARG A 565 -42.49 43.09 -61.12
C ARG A 565 -43.90 43.35 -61.62
N PHE A 566 -44.17 44.59 -61.99
CA PHE A 566 -45.39 44.97 -62.71
C PHE A 566 -45.08 45.26 -64.17
N GLU A 567 -46.03 44.98 -65.05
CA GLU A 567 -45.97 45.34 -66.47
C GLU A 567 -47.30 45.98 -66.91
N ASP A 568 -47.21 46.93 -67.84
CA ASP A 568 -48.39 47.51 -68.49
C ASP A 568 -48.89 46.55 -69.57
N VAL A 569 -50.12 46.09 -69.44
CA VAL A 569 -50.77 45.16 -70.38
C VAL A 569 -52.05 45.80 -70.92
N VAL A 570 -52.30 45.65 -72.21
CA VAL A 570 -53.53 46.11 -72.87
C VAL A 570 -54.50 44.93 -73.01
N PRO A 571 -55.58 44.86 -72.21
CA PRO A 571 -56.52 43.73 -72.27
C PRO A 571 -57.22 43.69 -73.63
N GLY A 572 -57.21 42.54 -74.30
CA GLY A 572 -57.84 42.35 -75.60
C GLY A 572 -57.04 42.82 -76.82
N GLY A 573 -55.81 43.32 -76.64
CA GLY A 573 -54.91 43.67 -77.74
C GLY A 573 -55.36 44.86 -78.60
N ASP A 574 -56.39 45.60 -78.18
CA ASP A 574 -56.87 46.80 -78.87
C ASP A 574 -55.92 47.98 -78.60
N PRO A 575 -55.20 48.51 -79.61
CA PRO A 575 -54.27 49.62 -79.44
C PRO A 575 -54.93 50.94 -78.99
N LEU A 576 -56.27 51.01 -78.94
CA LEU A 576 -57.04 52.14 -78.42
C LEU A 576 -57.44 51.98 -76.95
N ALA A 577 -57.25 50.79 -76.34
CA ALA A 577 -57.54 50.56 -74.94
C ALA A 577 -56.41 51.09 -74.04
N GLN A 578 -56.77 51.68 -72.89
CA GLN A 578 -55.77 52.14 -71.93
C GLN A 578 -55.03 50.93 -71.34
N PRO A 579 -53.68 50.95 -71.30
CA PRO A 579 -52.92 49.91 -70.64
C PRO A 579 -53.27 49.88 -69.14
N ILE A 580 -53.44 48.68 -68.60
CA ILE A 580 -53.55 48.45 -67.16
C ILE A 580 -52.22 47.94 -66.62
N ASN A 581 -51.81 48.46 -65.47
CA ASN A 581 -50.61 47.99 -64.79
C ASN A 581 -50.96 46.74 -63.98
N VAL A 582 -50.37 45.59 -64.32
CA VAL A 582 -50.68 44.30 -63.68
C VAL A 582 -49.44 43.66 -63.08
N PRO A 583 -49.58 42.92 -61.96
CA PRO A 583 -48.49 42.13 -61.42
C PRO A 583 -48.10 41.01 -62.39
N VAL A 584 -46.79 40.75 -62.51
CA VAL A 584 -46.24 39.64 -63.31
C VAL A 584 -45.80 38.52 -62.38
N LEU A 585 -46.47 37.37 -62.50
CA LEU A 585 -46.04 36.12 -61.87
C LEU A 585 -45.10 35.38 -62.83
N ASP A 586 -43.83 35.28 -62.47
CA ASP A 586 -42.91 34.36 -63.14
C ASP A 586 -43.28 32.93 -62.72
N VAL A 587 -43.92 32.16 -63.61
CA VAL A 587 -44.47 30.82 -63.39
C VAL A 587 -43.35 29.79 -63.44
N GLU A 588 -43.15 29.09 -62.33
CA GLU A 588 -42.17 28.01 -62.19
C GLU A 588 -42.81 26.63 -62.39
N ARG A 589 -44.13 26.50 -62.15
CA ARG A 589 -44.88 25.25 -62.31
C ARG A 589 -46.36 25.54 -62.60
N VAL A 590 -46.95 24.78 -63.51
CA VAL A 590 -48.41 24.72 -63.75
C VAL A 590 -48.91 23.36 -63.29
N GLU A 591 -49.98 23.35 -62.50
CA GLU A 591 -50.65 22.17 -61.92
C GLU A 591 -52.05 21.96 -62.51
#